data_AF-A0A517TUZ5-F1
#
_entry.id   AF-A0A517TUZ5-F1
#
_cell.length_a   1.000
_cell.length_b   1.000
_cell.length_c   1.000
_cell.angle_alpha   90.00
_cell.angle_beta   90.00
_cell.angle_gamma   90.00
#
_symmetry.space_group_name_H-M   'P 1'
#
loop_
_entity.id
_entity.type
_entity.pdbx_description
1 polymer ?
#
loop_
_entity_poly.entity_id
_entity_poly.type
_entity_poly.pdbx_seq_one_letter_code
_entity_poly.pdbx_strand_id
1 'polypeptide(L)'
;MPPRDERGGRDGDEIGVPRIHDTATLLHQFIKLWERRRPAVRAIKKVDVVVGGLKPATEVSRPLIEEFDKLARASKAVDAINLRWGAAKVYFAPMHICRQAMENKIAFGRMRDASD
;
A
#
# COMPACT_ATOMS: atom_id res chain seq x y z
N MET A 1 23.67 -34.24 -1.77
CA MET A 1 22.35 -33.70 -2.17
C MET A 1 21.72 -33.08 -0.94
N PRO A 2 21.58 -31.76 -0.83
CA PRO A 2 21.02 -31.16 0.39
C PRO A 2 19.50 -31.35 0.43
N PRO A 3 18.88 -31.41 1.63
CA PRO A 3 17.46 -31.67 1.79
C PRO A 3 16.61 -30.50 1.28
N ARG A 4 15.48 -30.80 0.63
CA ARG A 4 14.46 -29.81 0.25
C ARG A 4 13.85 -29.21 1.51
N ASP A 5 13.95 -27.91 1.68
CA ASP A 5 13.24 -27.18 2.73
C ASP A 5 11.74 -27.16 2.39
N GLU A 6 10.94 -27.91 3.15
CA GLU A 6 9.48 -27.99 3.01
C GLU A 6 8.75 -26.81 3.68
N ARG A 7 9.49 -25.90 4.34
CA ARG A 7 8.95 -24.62 4.80
C ARG A 7 8.77 -23.76 3.56
N GLY A 8 7.52 -23.57 3.11
CA GLY A 8 7.21 -22.75 1.94
C GLY A 8 8.08 -21.50 1.89
N GLY A 9 8.92 -21.41 0.85
CA GLY A 9 9.93 -20.38 0.73
C GLY A 9 9.34 -18.99 0.89
N ARG A 10 10.00 -18.14 1.67
CA ARG A 10 9.68 -16.71 1.71
C ARG A 10 10.35 -16.08 0.49
N ASP A 11 9.57 -15.91 -0.58
CA ASP A 11 9.99 -15.09 -1.70
C ASP A 11 9.79 -13.62 -1.32
N GLY A 12 10.87 -12.85 -1.35
CA GLY A 12 10.88 -11.41 -1.11
C GLY A 12 11.59 -10.70 -2.25
N ASP A 13 11.09 -9.51 -2.60
CA ASP A 13 11.73 -8.61 -3.55
C ASP A 13 11.64 -7.19 -2.98
N GLU A 14 12.59 -6.35 -3.35
CA GLU A 14 12.68 -4.96 -2.87
C GLU A 14 12.93 -3.99 -4.03
N ILE A 15 12.43 -2.78 -3.88
CA ILE A 15 12.67 -1.71 -4.83
C ILE A 15 13.02 -0.42 -4.10
N GLY A 16 14.16 0.15 -4.46
CA GLY A 16 14.54 1.48 -4.03
C GLY A 16 13.57 2.51 -4.61
N VAL A 17 13.03 3.36 -3.74
CA VAL A 17 12.18 4.48 -4.14
C VAL A 17 12.85 5.79 -3.74
N PRO A 18 12.67 6.87 -4.52
CA PRO A 18 13.06 8.19 -4.05
C PRO A 18 12.26 8.55 -2.80
N ARG A 19 12.67 9.60 -2.10
CA ARG A 19 11.91 10.11 -0.97
C ARG A 19 10.55 10.62 -1.46
N ILE A 20 9.49 9.92 -1.06
CA ILE A 20 8.12 10.20 -1.45
C ILE A 20 7.22 10.32 -0.22
N HIS A 21 6.06 10.93 -0.41
CA HIS A 21 5.02 11.05 0.61
C HIS A 21 3.62 10.96 -0.02
N ASP A 22 3.49 10.12 -1.05
CA ASP A 22 2.24 9.92 -1.80
C ASP A 22 1.91 8.43 -1.96
N THR A 23 0.64 8.10 -1.78
CA THR A 23 0.12 6.73 -1.84
C THR A 23 0.15 6.19 -3.28
N ALA A 24 0.00 7.07 -4.28
CA ALA A 24 -0.01 6.67 -5.68
C ALA A 24 1.32 6.02 -6.10
N THR A 25 2.44 6.63 -5.76
CA THR A 25 3.78 6.12 -6.06
C THR A 25 4.05 4.83 -5.28
N LEU A 26 3.68 4.76 -3.99
CA LEU A 26 3.81 3.52 -3.22
C LEU A 26 3.05 2.35 -3.85
N LEU A 27 1.80 2.57 -4.27
CA LEU A 27 0.99 1.56 -4.96
C LEU A 27 1.62 1.14 -6.28
N HIS A 28 2.10 2.10 -7.07
CA HIS A 28 2.74 1.82 -8.35
C HIS A 28 3.99 0.94 -8.19
N GLN A 29 4.82 1.22 -7.17
CA GLN A 29 6.03 0.44 -6.90
C GLN A 29 5.68 -0.96 -6.33
N PHE A 30 4.65 -1.04 -5.48
CA PHE A 30 4.14 -2.33 -5.01
C PHE A 30 3.67 -3.21 -6.18
N ILE A 31 2.95 -2.65 -7.16
CA ILE A 31 2.49 -3.40 -8.34
C ILE A 31 3.67 -3.91 -9.16
N LYS A 32 4.72 -3.10 -9.34
CA LYS A 32 5.94 -3.56 -10.01
C LYS A 32 6.59 -4.74 -9.29
N LEU A 33 6.71 -4.68 -7.97
CA LEU A 33 7.20 -5.82 -7.17
C LEU A 33 6.28 -7.04 -7.30
N TRP A 34 4.97 -6.80 -7.27
CA TRP A 34 3.98 -7.84 -7.42
C TRP A 34 4.10 -8.54 -8.78
N GLU A 35 4.29 -7.81 -9.87
CA GLU A 35 4.45 -8.37 -11.21
C GLU A 35 5.78 -9.11 -11.41
N ARG A 36 6.85 -8.71 -10.71
CA ARG A 36 8.15 -9.41 -10.71
C ARG A 36 8.14 -10.73 -9.96
N ARG A 37 7.15 -10.95 -9.08
CA ARG A 37 7.05 -12.18 -8.29
C ARG A 37 7.03 -13.39 -9.23
N ARG A 38 7.78 -14.43 -8.88
CA ARG A 38 7.69 -15.69 -9.62
C ARG A 38 6.27 -16.25 -9.51
N PRO A 39 5.67 -16.78 -10.59
CA PRO A 39 4.37 -17.43 -10.51
C PRO A 39 4.40 -18.50 -9.44
N ALA A 40 3.60 -18.32 -8.39
CA ALA A 40 3.60 -19.24 -7.27
C ALA A 40 2.92 -20.55 -7.70
N VAL A 41 3.60 -21.68 -7.50
CA VAL A 41 3.03 -23.03 -7.74
C VAL A 41 1.85 -23.30 -6.80
N ARG A 42 1.73 -22.55 -5.70
CA ARG A 42 0.65 -22.65 -4.71
C ARG A 42 0.00 -21.29 -4.48
N ALA A 43 -1.25 -21.30 -4.03
CA ALA A 43 -1.98 -20.09 -3.68
C ALA A 43 -1.24 -19.27 -2.60
N ILE A 44 -1.16 -17.96 -2.80
CA ILE A 44 -0.56 -17.02 -1.85
C ILE A 44 -1.47 -16.89 -0.63
N LYS A 45 -0.97 -17.29 0.54
CA LYS A 45 -1.72 -17.22 1.81
C LYS A 45 -1.54 -15.90 2.56
N LYS A 46 -0.38 -15.25 2.39
CA LYS A 46 0.01 -14.04 3.11
C LYS A 46 0.95 -13.20 2.25
N VAL A 47 0.83 -11.88 2.37
CA VAL A 47 1.75 -10.90 1.81
C VAL A 47 2.15 -9.97 2.94
N ASP A 48 3.45 -9.74 3.11
CA ASP A 48 4.00 -8.76 4.04
C ASP A 48 4.65 -7.63 3.24
N VAL A 49 4.44 -6.38 3.66
CA VAL A 49 5.03 -5.19 3.04
C VAL A 49 5.74 -4.39 4.11
N VAL A 50 7.00 -4.02 3.86
CA VAL A 50 7.83 -3.24 4.78
C VAL A 50 8.28 -1.98 4.07
N VAL A 51 8.14 -0.83 4.73
CA VAL A 51 8.67 0.45 4.25
C VAL A 51 9.85 0.83 5.13
N GLY A 52 11.05 0.84 4.55
CA GLY A 52 12.29 1.25 5.21
C GLY A 52 12.69 2.70 4.91
N GLY A 53 13.70 3.21 5.63
CA GLY A 53 14.31 4.52 5.32
C GLY A 53 13.41 5.74 5.59
N LEU A 54 12.40 5.59 6.45
CA LEU A 54 11.50 6.67 6.85
C LEU A 54 12.28 7.81 7.50
N LYS A 55 11.90 9.05 7.18
CA LYS A 55 12.34 10.23 7.95
C LYS A 55 11.13 11.03 8.43
N PRO A 56 11.25 11.71 9.58
CA PRO A 56 10.26 12.69 10.02
C PRO A 56 10.02 13.75 8.95
N ALA A 57 8.77 14.20 8.82
CA ALA A 57 8.41 15.25 7.86
C ALA A 57 9.14 16.58 8.12
N THR A 58 9.55 16.83 9.37
CA THR A 58 10.33 18.01 9.78
C THR A 58 11.79 17.97 9.32
N GLU A 59 12.31 16.80 8.98
CA GLU A 59 13.70 16.59 8.52
C GLU A 59 13.81 16.52 6.99
N VAL A 60 12.74 16.86 6.29
CA VAL A 60 12.65 16.78 4.84
C VAL A 60 12.25 18.15 4.29
N SER A 61 13.14 18.75 3.51
CA SER A 61 12.83 19.96 2.77
C SER A 61 11.69 19.69 1.80
N ARG A 62 10.68 20.57 1.80
CA ARG A 62 9.63 20.53 0.78
C ARG A 62 10.19 20.99 -0.55
N PRO A 63 9.69 20.46 -1.68
CA PRO A 63 10.02 20.99 -2.99
C PRO A 63 9.68 22.48 -3.05
N LEU A 64 10.57 23.28 -3.63
CA LEU A 64 10.31 24.72 -3.86
C LEU A 64 9.30 24.95 -5.00
N ILE A 65 9.14 23.94 -5.86
CA ILE A 65 8.28 23.96 -7.03
C ILE A 65 7.07 23.07 -6.72
N GLU A 66 5.89 23.67 -6.66
CA GLU A 66 4.65 23.00 -6.24
C GLU A 66 4.25 21.84 -7.16
N GLU A 67 4.67 21.84 -8.43
CA GLU A 67 4.36 20.74 -9.35
C GLU A 67 4.91 19.40 -8.88
N PHE A 68 6.00 19.38 -8.12
CA PHE A 68 6.56 18.14 -7.57
C PHE A 68 5.72 17.56 -6.42
N ASP A 69 4.84 18.35 -5.81
CA ASP A 69 3.97 17.93 -4.70
C ASP A 69 2.57 17.50 -5.16
N LYS A 70 2.28 17.52 -6.47
CA LYS A 70 0.94 17.21 -7.02
C LYS A 70 0.38 15.86 -6.52
N LEU A 71 1.20 14.80 -6.55
CA LEU A 71 0.76 13.46 -6.12
C LEU A 71 0.57 13.37 -4.60
N ALA A 72 1.40 14.07 -3.83
CA ALA A 72 1.26 14.14 -2.38
C ALA A 72 -0.01 14.90 -1.99
N ARG A 73 -0.32 16.01 -2.69
CA ARG A 73 -1.58 16.76 -2.50
C ARG A 73 -2.79 15.92 -2.87
N ALA A 74 -2.73 15.18 -3.98
CA ALA A 74 -3.80 14.28 -4.38
C ALA A 74 -4.04 13.18 -3.32
N SER A 75 -2.97 12.60 -2.77
CA SER A 75 -3.06 11.61 -1.68
C SER A 75 -3.74 12.18 -0.45
N LYS A 76 -3.33 13.36 0.00
CA LYS A 76 -3.97 14.06 1.13
C LYS A 76 -5.46 14.36 0.87
N ALA A 77 -5.81 14.73 -0.36
CA ALA A 77 -7.20 15.01 -0.72
C ALA A 77 -8.06 13.73 -0.68
N VAL A 78 -7.55 12.61 -1.22
CA VAL A 78 -8.20 11.30 -1.15
C VAL A 78 -8.41 10.86 0.30
N ASP A 79 -7.39 11.02 1.14
CA ASP A 79 -7.47 10.68 2.56
C ASP A 79 -8.50 11.56 3.29
N ALA A 80 -8.53 12.86 3.02
CA ALA A 80 -9.51 13.78 3.61
C ALA A 80 -10.95 13.43 3.19
N ILE A 81 -11.16 13.04 1.93
CA ILE A 81 -12.48 12.58 1.45
C ILE A 81 -12.89 11.30 2.18
N ASN A 82 -11.99 10.32 2.25
CA ASN A 82 -12.26 9.04 2.92
C ASN A 82 -12.49 9.21 4.43
N LEU A 83 -11.81 10.16 5.08
CA LEU A 83 -12.05 10.48 6.48
C LEU A 83 -13.46 11.06 6.70
N ARG A 84 -13.92 11.91 5.79
CA ARG A 84 -15.21 12.60 5.93
C ARG A 84 -16.42 11.76 5.48
N TRP A 85 -16.27 10.90 4.48
CA TRP A 85 -17.40 10.19 3.84
C TRP A 85 -17.38 8.68 4.06
N GLY A 86 -16.44 8.18 4.85
CA GLY A 86 -16.21 6.76 5.09
C GLY A 86 -15.08 6.19 4.24
N ALA A 87 -14.42 5.17 4.78
CA ALA A 87 -13.26 4.55 4.14
C ALA A 87 -13.59 4.02 2.73
N ALA A 88 -12.63 4.16 1.81
CA ALA A 88 -12.68 3.63 0.44
C ALA A 88 -13.82 4.18 -0.46
N LYS A 89 -14.38 5.36 -0.16
CA LYS A 89 -15.30 6.06 -1.08
C LYS A 89 -14.60 6.53 -2.34
N VAL A 90 -13.37 7.03 -2.19
CA VAL A 90 -12.47 7.38 -3.30
C VAL A 90 -11.18 6.61 -3.11
N TYR A 91 -10.64 6.08 -4.20
CA TYR A 91 -9.41 5.30 -4.19
C TYR A 91 -8.65 5.50 -5.50
N PHE A 92 -7.35 5.23 -5.46
CA PHE A 92 -6.49 5.31 -6.64
C PHE A 92 -6.81 4.22 -7.66
N ALA A 93 -6.83 4.55 -8.96
CA ALA A 93 -7.16 3.64 -10.04
C ALA A 93 -6.50 2.25 -9.99
N PRO A 94 -5.23 2.08 -9.56
CA PRO A 94 -4.63 0.75 -9.44
C PRO A 94 -5.34 -0.19 -8.44
N MET A 95 -6.13 0.36 -7.51
CA MET A 95 -6.95 -0.42 -6.57
C MET A 95 -8.34 -0.77 -7.13
N HIS A 96 -8.67 -0.40 -8.37
CA HIS A 96 -10.01 -0.62 -8.94
C HIS A 96 -10.42 -2.09 -8.96
N ILE A 97 -9.51 -2.98 -9.32
CA ILE A 97 -9.74 -4.43 -9.35
C ILE A 97 -9.93 -4.98 -7.92
N CYS A 98 -9.37 -4.30 -6.91
CA CYS A 98 -9.49 -4.66 -5.50
C CYS A 98 -10.81 -4.19 -4.87
N ARG A 99 -11.64 -3.37 -5.54
CA ARG A 99 -12.87 -2.82 -4.98
C ARG A 99 -13.83 -3.90 -4.46
N GLN A 100 -14.12 -4.91 -5.27
CA GLN A 100 -14.99 -6.03 -4.87
C GLN A 100 -14.40 -6.85 -3.71
N ALA A 101 -13.07 -6.92 -3.62
CA ALA A 101 -12.38 -7.61 -2.53
C ALA A 101 -12.37 -6.78 -1.22
N MET A 102 -12.41 -5.45 -1.31
CA MET A 102 -12.40 -4.53 -0.17
C MET A 102 -13.77 -4.35 0.48
N GLU A 103 -14.87 -4.43 -0.28
CA GLU A 103 -16.25 -4.35 0.24
C GLU A 103 -16.53 -5.37 1.35
N ASN A 104 -15.81 -6.50 1.37
CA ASN A 104 -16.00 -7.59 2.33
C ASN A 104 -14.92 -7.72 3.42
N LYS A 105 -13.90 -6.84 3.48
CA LYS A 105 -12.65 -7.17 4.22
C LYS A 105 -12.05 -6.11 5.14
N ILE A 106 -12.61 -4.92 5.28
CA ILE A 106 -12.19 -4.05 6.39
C ILE A 106 -12.85 -4.55 7.69
N ALA A 107 -12.31 -5.63 8.27
CA ALA A 107 -12.68 -6.10 9.61
C ALA A 107 -12.46 -5.02 10.69
N PHE A 108 -11.63 -4.01 10.39
CA PHE A 108 -11.39 -2.84 11.24
C PHE A 108 -12.45 -1.73 11.12
N GLY A 109 -13.41 -1.84 10.18
CA GLY A 109 -14.50 -0.87 9.99
C GLY A 109 -15.76 -1.18 10.80
N ARG A 110 -15.89 -2.39 11.37
CA ARG A 110 -16.89 -2.68 12.40
C ARG A 110 -16.32 -2.29 13.75
N MET A 111 -16.28 -0.99 14.05
CA MET A 111 -16.47 -0.63 15.46
C MET A 111 -17.86 -1.14 15.81
N ARG A 112 -17.91 -2.10 16.73
CA ARG A 112 -19.15 -2.41 17.44
C ARG A 112 -19.52 -1.12 18.17
N ASP A 113 -20.66 -0.53 17.85
CA ASP A 113 -21.28 0.41 18.79
C ASP A 113 -21.48 -0.37 20.09
N ALA A 114 -20.72 -0.01 21.12
CA ALA A 114 -21.03 -0.40 22.47
C ALA A 114 -22.24 0.42 22.90
N SER A 115 -23.41 0.02 22.44
CA SER A 115 -24.69 0.40 23.03
C SER A 115 -24.98 -0.61 24.13
N ASP A 116 -25.16 -0.08 25.35
CA ASP A 116 -25.57 -0.68 26.64
C ASP A 116 -25.98 -2.16 26.65
#